data_AF-A0A935GA57-F1
#
_entry.id   AF-A0A935GA57-F1
#
_cell.length_a   1.000
_cell.length_b   1.000
_cell.length_c   1.000
_cell.angle_alpha   90.00
_cell.angle_beta   90.00
_cell.angle_gamma   90.00
#
_symmetry.space_group_name_H-M   'P 1'
#
loop_
_entity.id
_entity.type
_entity.pdbx_description
1 polymer ?
#
loop_
_entity_poly.entity_id
_entity_poly.type
_entity_poly.pdbx_seq_one_letter_code
_entity_poly.pdbx_strand_id
1 'polypeptide(L)'
;MDNFNLLDYQALPKEQKHRFLDNLYQFLLENNYTAVDYQKLKIQSTAPICPRCKSENVIKAGVRDGKQVYKCKDCGRQYRETARTFVYRMRKADKMLDYLK
;
A
#
# COMPACT_ATOMS: atom_id res chain seq x y z
N MET A 1 0.50 23.80 -9.55
CA MET A 1 -0.04 22.43 -9.64
C MET A 1 -0.97 22.28 -8.46
N ASP A 2 -2.27 22.42 -8.70
CA ASP A 2 -3.27 22.44 -7.64
C ASP A 2 -3.32 21.09 -6.93
N ASN A 3 -3.28 21.15 -5.60
CA ASN A 3 -3.22 19.99 -4.73
C ASN A 3 -4.63 19.39 -4.63
N PHE A 4 -5.03 18.60 -5.64
CA PHE A 4 -6.32 17.92 -5.70
C PHE A 4 -6.52 17.08 -4.45
N ASN A 5 -7.46 17.48 -3.59
CA ASN A 5 -7.64 16.90 -2.27
C ASN A 5 -8.94 16.09 -2.18
N LEU A 6 -9.17 15.45 -1.02
CA LEU A 6 -10.32 14.57 -0.80
C LEU A 6 -11.67 15.30 -0.92
N LEU A 7 -11.74 16.59 -0.55
CA LEU A 7 -12.95 17.39 -0.64
C LEU A 7 -13.30 17.69 -2.10
N ASP A 8 -12.29 17.97 -2.92
CA ASP A 8 -12.46 18.20 -4.36
C ASP A 8 -13.04 16.95 -5.05
N TYR A 9 -12.50 15.77 -4.72
CA TYR A 9 -13.03 14.50 -5.25
C TYR A 9 -14.48 14.25 -4.80
N GLN A 10 -14.81 14.51 -3.54
CA GLN A 10 -16.16 14.30 -3.02
C GLN A 10 -17.20 15.18 -3.72
N ALA A 11 -16.82 16.40 -4.11
CA ALA A 11 -17.69 17.34 -4.80
C ALA A 11 -17.95 16.98 -6.28
N LEU A 12 -17.19 16.06 -6.88
CA LEU A 12 -17.35 15.72 -8.30
C LEU A 12 -18.71 15.06 -8.61
N PRO A 13 -19.33 15.42 -9.75
CA PRO A 13 -20.46 14.67 -10.32
C PRO A 13 -20.10 13.20 -10.58
N LYS A 14 -21.12 12.33 -10.55
CA LYS A 14 -20.94 10.87 -10.71
C LYS A 14 -20.10 10.51 -11.95
N GLU A 15 -20.43 11.06 -13.11
CA GLU A 15 -19.71 10.77 -14.36
C GLU A 15 -18.24 11.20 -14.31
N GLN A 16 -17.94 12.33 -13.67
CA GLN A 16 -16.58 12.82 -13.51
C GLN A 16 -15.77 11.95 -12.55
N LYS A 17 -16.42 11.43 -11.49
CA LYS A 17 -15.80 10.44 -10.59
C LYS A 17 -15.46 9.15 -11.31
N HIS A 18 -16.36 8.63 -12.16
CA HIS A 18 -16.07 7.44 -12.97
C HIS A 18 -14.87 7.68 -13.90
N ARG A 19 -14.88 8.78 -14.67
CA ARG A 19 -13.75 9.12 -15.54
C ARG A 19 -12.43 9.27 -14.78
N PHE A 20 -12.47 9.84 -13.58
CA PHE A 20 -11.29 9.95 -12.72
C PHE A 20 -10.75 8.56 -12.33
N LEU A 21 -11.63 7.65 -11.89
CA LEU A 21 -11.24 6.30 -11.50
C LEU A 21 -10.69 5.50 -12.69
N ASP A 22 -11.28 5.64 -13.87
CA ASP A 22 -10.78 5.02 -15.11
C ASP A 22 -9.37 5.52 -15.46
N ASN A 23 -9.17 6.84 -15.43
CA ASN A 23 -7.86 7.45 -15.70
C ASN A 23 -6.81 7.00 -14.66
N LEU A 24 -7.19 6.93 -13.39
CA LEU A 24 -6.32 6.44 -12.33
C LEU A 24 -5.96 4.97 -12.57
N TYR A 25 -6.92 4.13 -12.94
CA TYR A 25 -6.69 2.72 -13.26
C TYR A 25 -5.70 2.57 -14.43
N GLN A 26 -5.90 3.31 -15.53
CA GLN A 26 -4.97 3.28 -16.68
C GLN A 26 -3.57 3.75 -16.28
N PHE A 27 -3.46 4.86 -15.55
CA PHE A 27 -2.18 5.36 -15.05
C PHE A 27 -1.43 4.31 -14.20
N LEU A 28 -2.15 3.61 -13.31
CA LEU A 28 -1.56 2.58 -12.47
C LEU A 28 -1.06 1.39 -13.31
N LEU A 29 -1.82 0.98 -14.33
CA LEU A 29 -1.41 -0.08 -15.25
C LEU A 29 -0.18 0.30 -16.08
N GLU A 30 -0.18 1.47 -16.72
CA GLU A 30 0.91 1.95 -17.57
C GLU A 30 2.25 2.03 -16.84
N ASN A 31 2.20 2.32 -15.53
CA ASN A 31 3.38 2.42 -14.68
C ASN A 31 3.70 1.12 -13.92
N ASN A 32 3.01 0.01 -14.21
CA ASN A 32 3.16 -1.28 -13.55
C ASN A 32 3.01 -1.22 -12.02
N TYR A 33 2.15 -0.34 -11.51
CA TYR A 33 1.83 -0.28 -10.09
C TYR A 33 0.87 -1.41 -9.69
N THR A 34 0.91 -1.77 -8.41
CA THR A 34 0.06 -2.75 -7.76
C THR A 34 -0.45 -2.20 -6.43
N ALA A 35 -1.44 -2.87 -5.82
CA ALA A 35 -1.90 -2.53 -4.47
C ALA A 35 -0.81 -2.55 -3.39
N VAL A 36 0.28 -3.28 -3.65
CA VAL A 36 1.42 -3.40 -2.73
C VAL A 36 2.28 -2.14 -2.81
N ASP A 37 2.32 -1.44 -3.94
CA ASP A 37 3.20 -0.28 -4.15
C ASP A 37 2.81 0.93 -3.31
N TYR A 38 1.50 1.22 -3.18
CA TYR A 38 1.03 2.23 -2.23
C TYR A 38 1.50 1.92 -0.79
N GLN A 39 1.41 0.65 -0.39
CA GLN A 39 1.83 0.24 0.95
C GLN A 39 3.34 0.36 1.13
N LYS A 40 4.11 0.00 0.10
CA LYS A 40 5.56 0.16 0.10
C LYS A 40 5.95 1.64 0.24
N LEU A 41 5.33 2.54 -0.52
CA LEU A 41 5.54 3.99 -0.39
C LEU A 41 5.20 4.49 1.02
N LYS A 42 4.06 4.04 1.58
CA LYS A 42 3.63 4.41 2.93
C LYS A 42 4.61 3.92 4.02
N ILE A 43 5.18 2.73 3.85
CA ILE A 43 6.19 2.17 4.77
C ILE A 43 7.54 2.87 4.58
N GLN A 44 7.87 3.34 3.38
CA GLN A 44 9.08 4.14 3.16
C GLN A 44 8.98 5.52 3.81
N SER A 45 7.77 6.10 3.87
CA SER A 45 7.53 7.40 4.51
C SER A 45 7.25 7.33 6.01
N THR A 46 7.13 6.14 6.60
CA THR A 46 6.84 5.97 8.04
C THR A 46 7.76 4.94 8.70
N ALA A 47 8.13 5.16 9.96
CA ALA A 47 8.94 4.18 10.69
C ALA A 47 8.20 2.83 10.81
N PRO A 48 8.88 1.68 10.56
CA PRO A 48 8.23 0.39 10.64
C PRO A 48 7.92 0.02 12.10
N ILE A 49 6.63 -0.19 12.39
CA ILE A 49 6.16 -0.58 13.73
C ILE A 49 5.78 -2.06 13.73
N CYS A 50 6.16 -2.78 14.79
CA CYS A 50 5.87 -4.19 14.93
C CYS A 50 4.34 -4.46 14.95
N PRO A 51 3.82 -5.36 14.10
CA PRO A 51 2.40 -5.70 14.06
C PRO A 51 1.91 -6.47 15.28
N ARG A 52 2.81 -7.04 16.09
CA ARG A 52 2.46 -7.85 17.26
C ARG A 52 2.48 -7.02 18.54
N CYS A 53 3.62 -6.39 18.84
CA CYS A 53 3.82 -5.68 20.11
C CYS A 53 3.85 -4.15 19.99
N LYS A 54 3.67 -3.59 18.79
CA LYS A 54 3.70 -2.14 18.51
C LYS A 54 5.03 -1.43 18.81
N SER A 55 6.10 -2.16 19.08
CA SER A 55 7.45 -1.61 19.21
C SER A 55 7.95 -1.01 17.90
N GLU A 56 8.68 0.11 18.00
CA GLU A 56 9.43 0.76 16.92
C GLU A 56 10.84 0.18 16.74
N ASN A 57 11.29 -0.66 17.67
CA ASN A 57 12.61 -1.30 17.63
C ASN A 57 12.63 -2.43 16.59
N VAL A 58 12.71 -2.03 15.32
CA VAL A 58 12.54 -2.89 14.15
C VAL A 58 13.72 -2.73 13.21
N ILE A 59 14.24 -3.85 12.72
CA ILE A 59 15.31 -3.89 11.71
C ILE A 59 14.83 -4.51 10.39
N LYS A 60 15.47 -4.12 9.29
CA LYS A 60 15.39 -4.81 8.01
C LYS A 60 16.15 -6.13 8.11
N ALA A 61 15.45 -7.25 7.99
CA ALA A 61 15.97 -8.61 8.19
C ALA A 61 16.17 -9.37 6.87
N GLY A 62 16.34 -8.65 5.77
CA GLY A 62 16.51 -9.20 4.42
C GLY A 62 15.26 -9.10 3.55
N VAL A 63 15.32 -9.74 2.38
CA VAL A 63 14.26 -9.73 1.36
C VAL A 63 13.86 -11.16 1.05
N ARG A 64 12.56 -11.43 0.94
CA ARG A 64 12.02 -12.75 0.56
C ARG A 64 10.94 -12.56 -0.49
N ASP A 65 11.06 -13.27 -1.61
CA ASP A 65 10.17 -13.17 -2.77
C ASP A 65 10.02 -11.71 -3.27
N GLY A 66 11.14 -10.98 -3.34
CA GLY A 66 11.18 -9.57 -3.72
C GLY A 66 10.58 -8.59 -2.69
N LYS A 67 10.08 -9.08 -1.55
CA LYS A 67 9.44 -8.28 -0.51
C LYS A 67 10.33 -8.10 0.71
N GLN A 68 10.35 -6.89 1.26
CA GLN A 68 11.15 -6.60 2.45
C GLN A 68 10.60 -7.37 3.66
N VAL A 69 11.51 -8.01 4.40
CA VAL A 69 11.23 -8.65 5.69
C VAL A 69 11.80 -7.78 6.81
N TYR A 70 11.01 -7.62 7.87
CA TYR A 70 11.36 -6.89 9.08
C TYR A 70 11.40 -7.84 10.27
N LYS A 71 12.26 -7.54 11.25
CA LYS A 71 12.33 -8.24 12.54
C LYS A 71 12.22 -7.22 13.67
N CYS A 72 11.27 -7.44 14.57
CA CYS A 72 11.20 -6.70 15.83
C CYS A 72 12.24 -7.26 16.80
N LYS A 73 13.04 -6.37 17.40
CA LYS A 73 14.06 -6.74 18.39
C LYS A 73 13.45 -7.03 19.77
N ASP A 74 12.31 -6.44 20.10
CA ASP A 74 11.70 -6.61 21.42
C ASP A 74 10.93 -7.94 21.54
N CYS A 75 10.15 -8.33 20.53
CA CYS A 75 9.35 -9.57 20.57
C CYS A 75 9.85 -10.68 19.62
N GLY A 76 10.95 -10.44 18.91
CA GLY A 76 11.55 -11.39 17.95
C GLY A 76 10.75 -11.66 16.68
N ARG A 77 9.54 -11.10 16.53
CA ARG A 77 8.65 -11.39 15.39
C ARG A 77 9.27 -10.93 14.07
N GLN A 78 9.34 -11.84 13.11
CA GLN A 78 9.56 -11.53 11.70
C GLN A 78 8.25 -11.33 10.95
N TYR A 79 8.18 -10.32 10.09
CA TYR A 79 6.99 -10.00 9.30
C TYR A 79 7.38 -9.32 7.98
N ARG A 80 6.51 -9.43 6.96
CA ARG A 80 6.72 -8.76 5.67
C ARG A 80 6.26 -7.31 5.74
N GLU A 81 6.74 -6.49 4.81
CA GLU A 81 6.29 -5.10 4.66
C GLU A 81 4.76 -4.97 4.58
N THR A 82 4.07 -5.93 3.97
CA THR A 82 2.61 -5.92 3.90
C THR A 82 1.91 -6.17 5.24
N ALA A 83 2.62 -6.48 6.34
CA ALA A 83 1.98 -6.68 7.63
C ALA A 83 1.25 -5.40 8.10
N ARG A 84 0.00 -5.57 8.58
CA ARG A 84 -0.98 -4.51 8.92
C ARG A 84 -1.58 -3.74 7.75
N THR A 85 -1.32 -4.17 6.52
CA THR A 85 -1.98 -3.60 5.36
C THR A 85 -3.18 -4.44 4.99
N PHE A 86 -4.16 -3.86 4.27
CA PHE A 86 -5.31 -4.60 3.80
C PHE A 86 -4.93 -5.75 2.84
N VAL A 87 -3.77 -5.67 2.18
CA VAL A 87 -3.26 -6.70 1.27
C VAL A 87 -2.57 -7.87 1.97
N TYR A 88 -2.31 -7.81 3.29
CA TYR A 88 -1.52 -8.84 4.02
C TYR A 88 -2.08 -10.26 3.87
N ARG A 89 -3.41 -10.40 3.90
CA ARG A 89 -4.12 -11.68 3.83
C ARG A 89 -4.87 -11.88 2.52
N MET A 90 -4.67 -10.99 1.56
CA MET A 90 -5.34 -11.05 0.28
C MET A 90 -4.70 -12.14 -0.58
N ARG A 91 -5.49 -13.13 -0.99
CA ARG A 91 -4.99 -14.25 -1.81
C ARG A 91 -4.60 -13.83 -3.23
N LYS A 92 -5.30 -12.83 -3.79
CA LYS A 92 -5.12 -12.33 -5.15
C LYS A 92 -4.82 -10.82 -5.12
N ALA A 93 -3.75 -10.44 -4.42
CA ALA A 93 -3.36 -9.04 -4.27
C ALA A 93 -2.91 -8.40 -5.60
N ASP A 94 -2.44 -9.23 -6.53
CA ASP A 94 -2.17 -8.91 -7.94
C ASP A 94 -3.42 -8.44 -8.68
N LYS A 95 -4.60 -8.99 -8.36
CA LYS A 95 -5.88 -8.63 -9.00
C LYS A 95 -6.61 -7.47 -8.32
N MET A 96 -5.99 -6.83 -7.33
CA MET A 96 -6.66 -5.76 -6.57
C MET A 96 -7.06 -4.61 -7.49
N LEU A 97 -6.21 -4.26 -8.45
CA LEU A 97 -6.50 -3.19 -9.42
C LEU A 97 -7.72 -3.50 -10.28
N ASP A 98 -7.99 -4.77 -10.58
CA ASP A 98 -9.17 -5.19 -11.35
C ASP A 98 -10.49 -4.82 -10.66
N TYR A 99 -10.48 -4.61 -9.33
CA TYR A 99 -11.67 -4.16 -8.57
C TYR A 99 -11.88 -2.64 -8.61
N LEU A 100 -10.94 -1.87 -9.18
CA LEU A 100 -11.12 -0.43 -9.43
C LEU A 100 -11.80 -0.14 -10.77
N LYS A 101 -11.91 -1.16 -11.63
CA LYS A 101 -12.69 -1.15 -12.87
C LYS A 101 -14.18 -1.32 -12.57
#